data_AF-N9MQ85-F1
#
_entry.id   AF-N9MQ85-F1
#
_cell.length_a   1.000
_cell.length_b   1.000
_cell.length_c   1.000
_cell.angle_alpha   90.00
_cell.angle_beta   90.00
_cell.angle_gamma   90.00
#
_symmetry.space_group_name_H-M   'P 1'
#
loop_
_entity.id
_entity.type
_entity.pdbx_description
1 polymer ?
#
loop_
_entity_poly.entity_id
_entity_poly.type
_entity_poly.pdbx_seq_one_letter_code
_entity_poly.pdbx_strand_id
1 'polypeptide(L)'
;MPVNQTGKVQTNPKRGSVAACSMTGIVPVTFKELWASYVKVAPYRVNGKIPKGFENQCAIRMSATLHKVGVKMSTFSQNNIKPEGKAPTLGRIILNGMSTATRANEMSKWLETRPVCGIGPGQNITGANWKDKVKGKTGIIFFGDYWQRDGESSDAASGGHIDLWNKTSMTPNLASTLRFTLGIDSLNFYFYQLSDLSNAKKIMFFEVK
;
A
#
# COMPACT_ATOMS: atom_id res chain seq x y z
N MET A 1 12.91 -4.61 -16.91
CA MET A 1 11.87 -3.97 -17.77
C MET A 1 10.54 -4.08 -17.02
N PRO A 2 9.59 -3.15 -17.17
CA PRO A 2 8.27 -3.30 -16.52
C PRO A 2 7.59 -4.59 -16.98
N VAL A 3 7.00 -5.35 -16.05
CA VAL A 3 6.32 -6.61 -16.37
C VAL A 3 4.89 -6.34 -16.82
N ASN A 4 4.40 -7.08 -17.81
CA ASN A 4 3.00 -6.95 -18.23
C ASN A 4 2.07 -7.60 -17.19
N GLN A 5 1.36 -6.76 -16.44
CA GLN A 5 0.38 -7.16 -15.42
C GLN A 5 -1.04 -7.26 -15.96
N THR A 6 -1.20 -7.61 -17.24
CA THR A 6 -2.50 -7.83 -17.89
C THR A 6 -2.48 -9.09 -18.74
N GLY A 7 -3.55 -9.87 -18.64
CA GLY A 7 -3.75 -11.12 -19.38
C GLY A 7 -5.24 -11.46 -19.46
N LYS A 8 -5.62 -12.29 -20.42
CA LYS A 8 -6.98 -12.84 -20.53
C LYS A 8 -7.02 -14.21 -19.85
N VAL A 9 -8.12 -14.49 -19.14
CA VAL A 9 -8.34 -15.77 -18.47
C VAL A 9 -9.65 -16.36 -18.99
N GLN A 10 -9.64 -17.61 -19.45
CA GLN A 10 -10.88 -18.34 -19.68
C GLN A 10 -11.50 -18.70 -18.34
N THR A 11 -12.74 -18.25 -18.11
CA THR A 11 -13.54 -18.65 -16.96
C THR A 11 -14.25 -19.98 -17.26
N ASN A 12 -14.69 -20.66 -16.20
CA ASN A 12 -15.50 -21.87 -16.32
C ASN A 12 -16.52 -21.94 -15.15
N PRO A 13 -17.57 -22.78 -15.22
CA PRO A 13 -18.62 -22.83 -14.20
C PRO A 13 -18.20 -23.43 -12.84
N LYS A 14 -17.01 -24.05 -12.73
CA LYS A 14 -16.57 -24.70 -11.49
C LYS A 14 -16.19 -23.64 -10.45
N ARG A 15 -17.05 -23.51 -9.44
CA ARG A 15 -16.86 -22.66 -8.26
C ARG A 15 -15.49 -22.90 -7.63
N GLY A 16 -14.78 -21.83 -7.31
CA GLY A 16 -13.45 -21.88 -6.69
C GLY A 16 -12.30 -22.21 -7.64
N SER A 17 -12.51 -22.22 -8.97
CA SER A 17 -11.41 -22.31 -9.93
C SER A 17 -10.40 -21.17 -9.76
N VAL A 18 -9.11 -21.53 -9.74
CA VAL A 18 -7.99 -20.58 -9.66
C VAL A 18 -7.07 -20.80 -10.87
N ALA A 19 -6.68 -19.71 -11.54
CA ALA A 19 -5.62 -19.73 -12.53
C ALA A 19 -4.32 -19.15 -11.93
N ALA A 20 -3.19 -19.80 -12.16
CA ALA A 20 -1.88 -19.22 -11.85
C ALA A 20 -1.51 -18.16 -12.89
N CYS A 21 -0.76 -17.13 -12.48
CA CYS A 21 -0.33 -16.03 -13.36
C CYS A 21 0.46 -16.52 -14.58
N SER A 22 1.27 -17.56 -14.42
CA SER A 22 1.99 -18.23 -15.51
C SER A 22 1.06 -18.83 -16.58
N MET A 23 -0.11 -19.35 -16.20
CA MET A 23 -1.12 -19.89 -17.12
C MET A 23 -1.76 -18.82 -18.01
N THR A 24 -1.59 -17.54 -17.65
CA THR A 24 -2.20 -16.39 -18.34
C THR A 24 -1.16 -15.48 -18.99
N GLY A 25 0.11 -15.91 -19.02
CA GLY A 25 1.24 -15.15 -19.56
C GLY A 25 1.69 -13.97 -18.68
N ILE A 26 1.16 -13.84 -17.46
CA ILE A 26 1.49 -12.75 -16.54
C ILE A 26 2.72 -13.13 -15.72
N VAL A 27 3.82 -12.40 -15.91
CA VAL A 27 5.02 -12.51 -15.07
C VAL A 27 4.72 -11.89 -13.70
N PRO A 28 4.85 -12.62 -12.57
CA PRO A 28 4.63 -12.04 -11.24
C PRO A 28 5.62 -10.92 -10.91
N VAL A 29 5.18 -9.86 -10.22
CA VAL A 29 6.11 -8.87 -9.64
C VAL A 29 6.92 -9.51 -8.51
N THR A 30 8.21 -9.19 -8.45
CA THR A 30 9.08 -9.59 -7.33
C THR A 30 9.29 -8.44 -6.35
N PHE A 31 9.64 -8.77 -5.11
CA PHE A 31 9.98 -7.78 -4.10
C PHE A 31 11.24 -7.00 -4.49
N LYS A 32 12.20 -7.66 -5.14
CA LYS A 32 13.41 -7.03 -5.67
C LYS A 32 13.07 -5.90 -6.65
N GLU A 33 12.12 -6.12 -7.56
CA GLU A 33 11.68 -5.10 -8.53
C GLU A 33 10.93 -3.95 -7.86
N LEU A 34 10.01 -4.24 -6.93
CA LEU A 34 9.30 -3.22 -6.15
C LEU A 34 10.28 -2.35 -5.36
N TRP A 35 11.22 -2.97 -4.66
CA TRP A 35 12.22 -2.28 -3.83
C TRP A 35 13.17 -1.42 -4.66
N ALA A 36 13.69 -1.94 -5.78
CA ALA A 36 14.52 -1.18 -6.71
C ALA A 36 13.77 -0.04 -7.40
N SER A 37 12.46 -0.20 -7.63
CA SER A 37 11.62 0.81 -8.29
C SER A 37 11.11 1.90 -7.34
N TYR A 38 11.23 1.72 -6.03
CA TYR A 38 10.52 2.50 -5.03
C TYR A 38 10.68 4.02 -5.18
N VAL A 39 9.55 4.73 -5.13
CA VAL A 39 9.47 6.17 -5.45
C VAL A 39 9.80 7.02 -4.22
N LYS A 40 11.06 7.45 -4.14
CA LYS A 40 11.63 8.24 -3.02
C LYS A 40 11.23 9.72 -2.96
N VAL A 41 10.92 10.36 -4.08
CA VAL A 41 10.42 11.75 -4.13
C VAL A 41 8.89 11.76 -4.12
N ALA A 42 8.24 12.77 -3.53
CA ALA A 42 6.79 12.93 -3.59
C ALA A 42 6.31 13.03 -5.05
N PRO A 43 5.56 12.04 -5.58
CA PRO A 43 5.27 11.92 -7.01
C PRO A 43 4.15 12.82 -7.51
N TYR A 44 3.18 13.18 -6.67
CA TYR A 44 2.08 14.06 -7.08
C TYR A 44 2.39 15.51 -6.71
N ARG A 45 2.57 16.35 -7.74
CA ARG A 45 2.88 17.77 -7.64
C ARG A 45 2.09 18.56 -8.67
N VAL A 46 1.66 19.76 -8.29
CA VAL A 46 1.07 20.75 -9.19
C VAL A 46 1.95 21.99 -9.14
N ASN A 47 2.41 22.47 -10.30
CA ASN A 47 3.33 23.62 -10.42
C ASN A 47 4.56 23.47 -9.49
N GLY A 48 5.15 22.27 -9.47
CA GLY A 48 6.31 21.92 -8.64
C GLY A 48 6.03 21.71 -7.14
N LYS A 49 4.86 22.14 -6.63
CA LYS A 49 4.50 22.09 -5.21
C LYS A 49 3.61 20.88 -4.89
N ILE A 50 3.62 20.44 -3.63
CA ILE A 50 2.66 19.43 -3.15
C ILE A 50 1.30 20.13 -2.98
N PRO A 51 0.20 19.61 -3.54
CA PRO A 51 -1.12 20.20 -3.35
C PRO A 51 -1.62 20.05 -1.90
N LYS A 52 -2.43 21.01 -1.43
CA LYS A 52 -3.06 20.97 -0.10
C LYS A 52 -3.94 19.72 0.02
N GLY A 53 -3.84 19.00 1.13
CA GLY A 53 -4.52 17.72 1.37
C GLY A 53 -3.82 16.50 0.75
N PHE A 54 -2.65 16.70 0.13
CA PHE A 54 -1.81 15.65 -0.47
C PHE A 54 -0.40 15.64 0.12
N GLU A 55 -0.23 16.08 1.36
CA GLU A 55 1.02 16.08 2.11
C GLU A 55 1.50 14.64 2.38
N ASN A 56 0.56 13.75 2.71
CA ASN A 56 0.78 12.34 3.03
C ASN A 56 0.61 11.44 1.79
N GLN A 57 1.68 11.30 1.00
CA GLN A 57 1.67 10.58 -0.29
C GLN A 57 2.05 9.09 -0.23
N CYS A 58 1.86 8.38 0.89
CA CYS A 58 2.27 6.97 1.00
C CYS A 58 1.59 6.05 -0.04
N ALA A 59 0.26 6.12 -0.16
CA ALA A 59 -0.49 5.38 -1.18
C ALA A 59 -0.13 5.79 -2.61
N ILE A 60 0.17 7.08 -2.85
CA ILE A 60 0.55 7.60 -4.17
C ILE A 60 1.96 7.12 -4.55
N ARG A 61 2.89 7.06 -3.60
CA ARG A 61 4.25 6.50 -3.78
C ARG A 61 4.22 5.01 -4.05
N MET A 62 3.40 4.26 -3.31
CA MET A 62 3.19 2.84 -3.56
C MET A 62 2.57 2.64 -4.95
N SER A 63 1.54 3.42 -5.31
CA SER A 63 0.94 3.41 -6.65
C SER A 63 1.97 3.70 -7.75
N ALA A 64 2.77 4.76 -7.62
CA ALA A 64 3.81 5.10 -8.59
C ALA A 64 4.96 4.05 -8.66
N THR A 65 5.20 3.32 -7.56
CA THR A 65 6.13 2.18 -7.53
C THR A 65 5.56 0.99 -8.28
N LEU A 66 4.28 0.68 -8.08
CA LEU A 66 3.53 -0.33 -8.84
C LEU A 66 3.49 0.02 -10.34
N HIS A 67 3.27 1.28 -10.70
CA HIS A 67 3.30 1.76 -12.08
C HIS A 67 4.65 1.49 -12.76
N LYS A 68 5.78 1.74 -12.07
CA LYS A 68 7.13 1.49 -12.59
C LYS A 68 7.40 0.02 -12.89
N VAL A 69 6.77 -0.91 -12.17
CA VAL A 69 6.86 -2.35 -12.47
C VAL A 69 5.76 -2.84 -13.42
N GLY A 70 4.94 -1.93 -13.99
CA GLY A 70 3.95 -2.24 -15.04
C GLY A 70 2.52 -2.50 -14.55
N VAL A 71 2.23 -2.34 -13.26
CA VAL A 71 0.87 -2.44 -12.71
C VAL A 71 0.11 -1.14 -12.97
N LYS A 72 -0.91 -1.17 -13.83
CA LYS A 72 -1.73 0.01 -14.20
C LYS A 72 -2.78 0.43 -13.14
N MET A 73 -3.04 -0.42 -12.15
CA MET A 73 -4.07 -0.26 -11.12
C MET A 73 -5.48 0.04 -11.67
N SER A 74 -5.83 -0.44 -12.88
CA SER A 74 -7.10 -0.14 -13.55
C SER A 74 -8.33 -0.54 -12.72
N THR A 75 -8.23 -1.59 -11.91
CA THR A 75 -9.28 -2.06 -11.01
C THR A 75 -9.41 -1.23 -9.72
N PHE A 76 -8.50 -0.29 -9.43
CA PHE A 76 -8.67 0.68 -8.34
C PHE A 76 -9.75 1.70 -8.74
N SER A 77 -11.01 1.34 -8.50
CA SER A 77 -12.20 2.10 -8.90
C SER A 77 -13.39 1.78 -7.99
N GLN A 78 -14.39 2.68 -7.94
CA GLN A 78 -15.60 2.52 -7.12
C GLN A 78 -16.44 1.29 -7.46
N ASN A 79 -16.25 0.70 -8.65
CA ASN A 79 -16.94 -0.52 -9.06
C ASN A 79 -16.39 -1.78 -8.35
N ASN A 80 -15.14 -1.74 -7.86
CA ASN A 80 -14.47 -2.88 -7.24
C ASN A 80 -14.21 -2.69 -5.73
N ILE A 81 -14.04 -1.45 -5.28
CA ILE A 81 -13.80 -1.10 -3.88
C ILE A 81 -14.66 0.08 -3.45
N LYS A 82 -15.25 -0.01 -2.25
CA LYS A 82 -16.05 1.09 -1.68
C LYS A 82 -15.14 2.20 -1.12
N PRO A 83 -15.55 3.48 -1.22
CA PRO A 83 -14.89 4.57 -0.50
C PRO A 83 -14.77 4.29 1.00
N GLU A 84 -13.79 4.93 1.63
CA GLU A 84 -13.60 4.87 3.08
C GLU A 84 -14.60 5.70 3.89
N GLY A 85 -15.10 5.13 4.99
CA GLY A 85 -15.94 5.84 5.95
C GLY A 85 -17.20 6.40 5.30
N LYS A 86 -17.40 7.71 5.42
CA LYS A 86 -18.48 8.46 4.76
C LYS A 86 -18.01 9.26 3.54
N ALA A 87 -16.82 8.98 3.00
CA ALA A 87 -16.31 9.72 1.85
C ALA A 87 -17.22 9.52 0.61
N PRO A 88 -17.61 10.59 -0.10
CA PRO A 88 -18.52 10.49 -1.25
C PRO A 88 -17.88 9.78 -2.45
N THR A 89 -16.55 9.79 -2.52
CA THR A 89 -15.77 9.21 -3.61
C THR A 89 -14.52 8.51 -3.09
N LEU A 90 -14.04 7.56 -3.89
CA LEU A 90 -12.77 6.85 -3.68
C LEU A 90 -11.61 7.83 -3.79
N GLY A 91 -10.64 7.72 -2.89
CA GLY A 91 -9.39 8.49 -2.89
C GLY A 91 -8.51 8.08 -4.06
N ARG A 92 -8.78 8.68 -5.23
CA ARG A 92 -8.18 8.32 -6.51
C ARG A 92 -7.81 9.57 -7.32
N ILE A 93 -6.61 9.57 -7.88
CA ILE A 93 -6.20 10.50 -8.94
C ILE A 93 -5.72 9.72 -10.18
N ILE A 94 -5.50 10.43 -11.27
CA ILE A 94 -4.77 9.93 -12.44
C ILE A 94 -3.35 10.53 -12.39
N LEU A 95 -2.34 9.67 -12.32
CA LEU A 95 -0.93 10.06 -12.40
C LEU A 95 -0.35 9.42 -13.66
N ASN A 96 0.19 10.23 -14.57
CA ASN A 96 0.77 9.77 -15.84
C ASN A 96 -0.15 8.81 -16.62
N GLY A 97 -1.45 9.10 -16.67
CA GLY A 97 -2.46 8.27 -17.34
C GLY A 97 -2.91 7.02 -16.58
N MET A 98 -2.40 6.75 -15.37
CA MET A 98 -2.70 5.54 -14.59
C MET A 98 -3.49 5.84 -13.30
N SER A 99 -4.39 4.92 -12.94
CA SER A 99 -5.12 4.96 -11.65
C SER A 99 -4.14 4.98 -10.49
N THR A 100 -4.37 5.88 -9.53
CA THR A 100 -3.45 6.12 -8.41
C THR A 100 -4.24 6.26 -7.12
N ALA A 101 -3.92 5.45 -6.12
CA ALA A 101 -4.55 5.51 -4.80
C ALA A 101 -3.99 6.70 -3.99
N THR A 102 -4.87 7.44 -3.32
CA THR A 102 -4.49 8.57 -2.46
C THR A 102 -4.65 8.26 -0.98
N ARG A 103 -5.49 7.28 -0.61
CA ARG A 103 -5.70 6.80 0.77
C ARG A 103 -5.09 5.40 0.94
N ALA A 104 -4.31 5.19 2.00
CA ALA A 104 -3.63 3.91 2.26
C ALA A 104 -4.62 2.78 2.56
N ASN A 105 -5.67 3.08 3.32
CA ASN A 105 -6.69 2.12 3.73
C ASN A 105 -7.47 1.55 2.53
N GLU A 106 -7.83 2.41 1.57
CA GLU A 106 -8.45 2.01 0.31
C GLU A 106 -7.47 1.21 -0.56
N MET A 107 -6.16 1.52 -0.49
CA MET A 107 -5.13 0.71 -1.15
C MET A 107 -4.96 -0.68 -0.50
N SER A 108 -5.04 -0.80 0.83
CA SER A 108 -5.12 -2.11 1.50
C SER A 108 -6.34 -2.90 1.03
N LYS A 109 -7.53 -2.28 1.06
CA LYS A 109 -8.78 -2.90 0.58
C LYS A 109 -8.66 -3.36 -0.88
N TRP A 110 -7.96 -2.59 -1.72
CA TRP A 110 -7.67 -2.99 -3.10
C TRP A 110 -6.74 -4.21 -3.17
N LEU A 111 -5.62 -4.21 -2.46
CA LEU A 111 -4.69 -5.34 -2.40
C LEU A 111 -5.34 -6.62 -1.82
N GLU A 112 -6.29 -6.47 -0.89
CA GLU A 112 -7.12 -7.56 -0.36
C GLU A 112 -7.96 -8.25 -1.46
N THR A 113 -8.27 -7.58 -2.59
CA THR A 113 -8.93 -8.20 -3.77
C THR A 113 -7.98 -9.02 -4.67
N ARG A 114 -6.69 -9.11 -4.31
CA ARG A 114 -5.61 -9.79 -5.05
C ARG A 114 -5.44 -9.34 -6.52
N PRO A 115 -5.32 -8.02 -6.79
CA PRO A 115 -5.37 -7.46 -8.15
C PRO A 115 -4.02 -7.48 -8.91
N VAL A 116 -2.94 -8.01 -8.30
CA VAL A 116 -1.58 -7.99 -8.86
C VAL A 116 -0.94 -9.37 -8.70
N CYS A 117 -0.39 -9.90 -9.79
CA CYS A 117 0.35 -11.15 -9.78
C CYS A 117 1.71 -10.98 -9.09
N GLY A 118 2.03 -11.85 -8.13
CA GLY A 118 3.26 -11.77 -7.31
C GLY A 118 3.04 -11.18 -5.93
N ILE A 119 1.93 -10.47 -5.71
CA ILE A 119 1.50 -10.02 -4.38
C ILE A 119 0.61 -11.10 -3.76
N GLY A 120 1.01 -11.60 -2.59
CA GLY A 120 0.30 -12.61 -1.83
C GLY A 120 -1.03 -12.12 -1.25
N PRO A 121 -1.88 -13.03 -0.73
CA PRO A 121 -3.11 -12.66 -0.06
C PRO A 121 -2.80 -11.82 1.20
N GLY A 122 -3.69 -10.88 1.51
CA GLY A 122 -3.60 -10.07 2.72
C GLY A 122 -3.73 -10.90 3.98
N GLN A 123 -2.69 -10.89 4.82
CA GLN A 123 -2.65 -11.50 6.14
C GLN A 123 -2.95 -10.44 7.19
N ASN A 124 -4.01 -10.60 7.99
CA ASN A 124 -4.23 -9.77 9.16
C ASN A 124 -3.24 -10.19 10.26
N ILE A 125 -2.28 -9.33 10.56
CA ILE A 125 -1.19 -9.58 11.50
C ILE A 125 -1.30 -8.78 12.80
N THR A 126 -2.39 -8.02 12.98
CA THR A 126 -2.68 -7.15 14.13
C THR A 126 -2.35 -7.77 15.50
N GLY A 127 -1.96 -6.93 16.45
CA GLY A 127 -1.56 -7.29 17.81
C GLY A 127 -0.06 -7.09 18.09
N ALA A 128 0.33 -7.08 19.36
CA ALA A 128 1.70 -6.76 19.80
C ALA A 128 2.80 -7.61 19.14
N ASN A 129 2.50 -8.87 18.77
CA ASN A 129 3.42 -9.80 18.11
C ASN A 129 3.41 -9.72 16.57
N TRP A 130 2.89 -8.64 15.96
CA TRP A 130 2.86 -8.49 14.49
C TRP A 130 4.24 -8.63 13.84
N LYS A 131 5.30 -8.17 14.53
CA LYS A 131 6.70 -8.23 14.07
C LYS A 131 7.16 -9.67 13.82
N ASP A 132 6.79 -10.61 14.69
CA ASP A 132 7.15 -12.03 14.53
C ASP A 132 6.46 -12.67 13.33
N LYS A 133 5.21 -12.25 13.03
CA LYS A 133 4.42 -12.75 11.88
C LYS A 133 5.03 -12.35 10.53
N VAL A 134 5.85 -11.29 10.49
CA VAL A 134 6.57 -10.77 9.29
C VAL A 134 8.08 -10.97 9.33
N LYS A 135 8.61 -11.59 10.40
CA LYS A 135 10.06 -11.83 10.56
C LYS A 135 10.60 -12.68 9.41
N GLY A 136 11.64 -12.19 8.75
CA GLY A 136 12.26 -12.86 7.60
C GLY A 136 11.46 -12.81 6.29
N LYS A 137 10.23 -12.27 6.29
CA LYS A 137 9.39 -12.10 5.09
C LYS A 137 9.60 -10.74 4.44
N THR A 138 9.35 -10.68 3.13
CA THR A 138 9.32 -9.45 2.33
C THR A 138 7.90 -9.19 1.83
N GLY A 139 7.53 -7.93 1.59
CA GLY A 139 6.19 -7.62 1.08
C GLY A 139 5.78 -6.16 1.16
N ILE A 140 4.47 -5.92 1.07
CA ILE A 140 3.83 -4.64 1.41
C ILE A 140 3.21 -4.78 2.80
N ILE A 141 3.36 -3.77 3.65
CA ILE A 141 2.74 -3.70 4.97
C ILE A 141 1.86 -2.45 5.07
N PHE A 142 0.69 -2.59 5.69
CA PHE A 142 -0.26 -1.54 5.95
C PHE A 142 -0.59 -1.49 7.45
N PHE A 143 -0.59 -0.27 8.01
CA PHE A 143 -1.03 0.04 9.38
C PHE A 143 -2.21 1.00 9.29
N GLY A 144 -3.38 0.56 9.74
CA GLY A 144 -4.65 1.28 9.61
C GLY A 144 -5.22 1.76 10.94
N ASP A 145 -6.06 2.78 10.80
CA ASP A 145 -6.95 3.31 11.83
C ASP A 145 -6.23 3.75 13.11
N TYR A 146 -4.99 4.25 12.94
CA TYR A 146 -4.12 4.69 14.05
C TYR A 146 -4.10 6.21 14.26
N TRP A 147 -4.58 7.02 13.31
CA TRP A 147 -4.67 8.48 13.48
C TRP A 147 -5.92 9.11 12.87
N GLN A 148 -6.37 10.21 13.48
CA GLN A 148 -7.54 10.98 13.06
C GLN A 148 -7.20 11.86 11.84
N ARG A 149 -8.13 12.00 10.89
CA ARG A 149 -8.12 13.14 9.94
C ARG A 149 -8.84 14.34 10.59
N ASP A 150 -8.56 15.55 10.10
CA ASP A 150 -9.22 16.77 10.57
C ASP A 150 -10.76 16.61 10.51
N GLY A 151 -11.41 16.69 11.67
CA GLY A 151 -12.86 16.51 11.81
C GLY A 151 -13.34 15.08 12.16
N GLU A 152 -12.44 14.13 12.40
CA GLU A 152 -12.78 12.78 12.89
C GLU A 152 -12.67 12.67 14.41
N SER A 153 -13.54 11.87 15.05
CA SER A 153 -13.37 11.50 16.46
C SER A 153 -12.30 10.42 16.62
N SER A 154 -11.79 10.22 17.85
CA SER A 154 -10.84 9.14 18.21
C SER A 154 -11.30 7.74 17.79
N ASP A 155 -12.61 7.54 17.82
CA ASP A 155 -13.22 6.24 17.51
C ASP A 155 -13.38 6.04 16.00
N ALA A 156 -13.35 7.13 15.23
CA ALA A 156 -13.54 7.18 13.77
C ALA A 156 -12.25 7.39 12.97
N ALA A 157 -11.08 7.36 13.61
CA ALA A 157 -9.77 7.52 12.99
C ALA A 157 -9.58 6.68 11.71
N SER A 158 -9.51 7.34 10.55
CA SER A 158 -9.35 6.68 9.24
C SER A 158 -7.97 6.87 8.60
N GLY A 159 -7.02 7.48 9.33
CA GLY A 159 -5.63 7.57 8.94
C GLY A 159 -4.92 6.22 8.95
N GLY A 160 -4.19 5.92 7.88
CA GLY A 160 -3.37 4.72 7.76
C GLY A 160 -2.19 4.91 6.83
N HIS A 161 -1.19 4.05 6.97
CA HIS A 161 0.08 4.11 6.28
C HIS A 161 0.37 2.79 5.55
N ILE A 162 0.98 2.86 4.36
CA ILE A 162 1.34 1.70 3.54
C ILE A 162 2.76 1.87 2.98
N ASP A 163 3.59 0.82 3.07
CA ASP A 163 4.96 0.82 2.55
C ASP A 163 5.48 -0.59 2.21
N LEU A 164 6.66 -0.70 1.59
CA LEU A 164 7.38 -1.97 1.42
C LEU A 164 8.13 -2.35 2.70
N TRP A 165 8.17 -3.65 3.00
CA TRP A 165 8.85 -4.27 4.15
C TRP A 165 9.94 -5.24 3.67
N ASN A 166 11.20 -5.03 4.07
CA ASN A 166 12.37 -5.76 3.56
C ASN A 166 12.93 -6.87 4.47
N LYS A 167 12.12 -7.42 5.38
CA LYS A 167 12.46 -8.33 6.49
C LYS A 167 12.87 -7.65 7.79
N THR A 168 13.52 -6.48 7.75
CA THR A 168 14.07 -5.79 8.94
C THR A 168 13.58 -4.36 9.10
N SER A 169 13.27 -3.69 7.99
CA SER A 169 12.81 -2.30 7.96
C SER A 169 11.81 -2.03 6.84
N MET A 170 11.16 -0.87 6.96
CA MET A 170 10.42 -0.24 5.87
C MET A 170 11.38 0.52 4.95
N THR A 171 10.91 1.12 3.86
CA THR A 171 11.83 1.77 2.91
C THR A 171 12.56 2.96 3.54
N PRO A 172 13.89 3.12 3.29
CA PRO A 172 14.61 4.30 3.73
C PRO A 172 14.23 5.52 2.88
N ASN A 173 13.13 6.12 3.29
CA ASN A 173 12.69 7.49 3.04
C ASN A 173 13.22 8.35 4.21
N LEU A 174 13.63 9.60 3.95
CA LEU A 174 14.57 10.46 4.75
C LEU A 174 14.10 10.88 6.17
N ALA A 175 13.02 10.25 6.60
CA ALA A 175 11.93 10.75 7.39
C ALA A 175 10.83 9.74 7.07
N SER A 176 10.70 8.68 7.87
CA SER A 176 9.70 7.62 7.62
C SER A 176 8.28 8.14 7.40
N THR A 177 7.85 9.35 7.76
CA THR A 177 7.90 9.95 9.11
C THR A 177 9.21 10.38 9.75
N LEU A 178 9.59 11.63 9.47
CA LEU A 178 9.89 12.59 10.54
C LEU A 178 8.59 12.90 11.32
N ARG A 179 7.36 12.72 10.76
CA ARG A 179 6.66 13.51 9.70
C ARG A 179 5.17 13.15 9.47
N PHE A 180 4.66 11.93 9.70
CA PHE A 180 3.18 11.69 9.62
C PHE A 180 2.41 12.61 10.58
N THR A 181 3.09 13.10 11.63
CA THR A 181 2.72 14.34 12.35
C THR A 181 3.87 15.34 12.54
N LEU A 182 5.13 14.86 12.62
CA LEU A 182 6.31 15.51 13.24
C LEU A 182 6.33 15.39 14.77
N GLY A 183 7.04 14.36 15.25
CA GLY A 183 7.49 14.23 16.65
C GLY A 183 8.97 14.63 16.82
N ILE A 184 9.87 14.13 15.95
CA ILE A 184 11.31 14.51 15.83
C ILE A 184 12.17 14.06 17.05
N ASP A 185 13.32 13.36 16.95
CA ASP A 185 14.07 12.76 15.82
C ASP A 185 14.91 11.52 16.31
N SER A 186 15.88 11.10 15.50
CA SER A 186 17.04 10.24 15.79
C SER A 186 16.81 8.71 15.80
N LEU A 187 17.86 7.97 15.41
CA LEU A 187 17.80 6.53 15.16
C LEU A 187 17.40 5.68 16.38
N ASN A 188 17.67 6.14 17.61
CA ASN A 188 17.29 5.40 18.82
C ASN A 188 15.77 5.29 19.01
N PHE A 189 14.99 6.15 18.37
CA PHE A 189 13.52 6.15 18.47
C PHE A 189 12.86 5.08 17.57
N TYR A 190 13.61 4.49 16.62
CA TYR A 190 13.10 3.52 15.65
C TYR A 190 12.53 2.25 16.31
N PHE A 191 13.17 1.75 17.37
CA PHE A 191 12.71 0.55 18.08
C PHE A 191 11.48 0.80 18.98
N TYR A 192 11.37 2.01 19.57
CA TYR A 192 10.23 2.37 20.41
C TYR A 192 8.97 2.71 19.58
N GLN A 193 9.06 3.49 18.49
CA GLN A 193 7.88 3.81 17.67
C GLN A 193 7.35 2.63 16.84
N LEU A 194 8.19 1.67 16.43
CA LEU A 194 7.69 0.41 15.86
C LEU A 194 6.83 -0.39 16.85
N SER A 195 6.90 -0.08 18.16
CA SER A 195 6.02 -0.63 19.18
C SER A 195 4.75 0.21 19.37
N ASP A 196 4.77 1.52 19.12
CA ASP A 196 3.56 2.35 19.05
C ASP A 196 2.68 1.98 17.84
N LEU A 197 3.27 1.61 16.70
CA LEU A 197 2.54 1.01 15.56
C LEU A 197 1.82 -0.32 15.91
N SER A 198 2.06 -0.93 17.08
CA SER A 198 1.24 -2.05 17.56
C SER A 198 -0.17 -1.63 18.04
N ASN A 199 -0.39 -0.33 18.29
CA ASN A 199 -1.69 0.27 18.61
C ASN A 199 -2.59 0.44 17.37
N ALA A 200 -2.08 0.19 16.15
CA ALA A 200 -2.89 0.24 14.94
C ALA A 200 -4.02 -0.81 14.98
N LYS A 201 -5.28 -0.37 14.86
CA LYS A 201 -6.47 -1.24 15.00
C LYS A 201 -6.56 -2.31 13.89
N LYS A 202 -5.88 -2.09 12.75
CA LYS A 202 -5.69 -3.08 11.68
C LYS A 202 -4.26 -3.03 11.15
N ILE A 203 -3.55 -4.16 11.14
CA ILE A 203 -2.26 -4.33 10.46
C ILE A 203 -2.40 -5.44 9.41
N MET A 204 -2.15 -5.11 8.14
CA MET A 204 -2.20 -6.05 7.01
C MET A 204 -0.83 -6.23 6.40
N PHE A 205 -0.49 -7.47 6.05
CA PHE A 205 0.74 -7.81 5.32
C PHE A 205 0.43 -8.60 4.06
N PHE A 206 1.03 -8.17 2.96
CA PHE A 206 0.91 -8.79 1.64
C PHE A 206 2.30 -9.26 1.22
N GLU A 207 2.58 -10.54 1.42
CA GLU A 207 3.89 -11.11 1.14
C GLU A 207 4.24 -11.00 -0.36
N VAL A 208 5.46 -10.56 -0.67
CA VAL A 208 6.02 -10.52 -2.03
C VAL A 208 7.41 -11.13 -1.95
N LYS A 209 7.75 -12.04 -2.87
CA LYS A 209 9.03 -12.76 -2.89
C LYS A 209 10.05 -12.09 -3.81
#